data_AF-A0A932Y9P7-F1
#
_entry.id   AF-A0A932Y9P7-F1
#
_cell.length_a   1.000
_cell.length_b   1.000
_cell.length_c   1.000
_cell.angle_alpha   90.00
_cell.angle_beta   90.00
_cell.angle_gamma   90.00
#
_symmetry.space_group_name_H-M   'P 1'
#
loop_
_entity.id
_entity.type
_entity.pdbx_description
1 polymer ?
#
loop_
_entity_poly.entity_id
_entity_poly.type
_entity_poly.pdbx_seq_one_letter_code
_entity_poly.pdbx_strand_id
1 'polypeptide(L)'
;MKPPSASTLPKIILKPGEENRLLAGHPWIFSNEIARGELNLEPGSLCCVENSLGENLGVGFYHPHSLIAIRVLAKGVDCLPSDFFLIKIKEALQFRQNLFTGERSFRLCFGESDGLPGLILDEYEDYVVGQILSVGIERFWDQIQSVLVDILAPKGIFLRNDNEMRRLEGLSLESRVAYGSIPERVQISEEGVQYIVPLMGGQKTGFYFDQRENRIFLRPYFNKRKVLDLHCYVGAFALNAAKFGAEEVWG
;
A
#
# COMPACT_ATOMS: atom_id res chain seq x y z
N MET A 1 25.59 -14.09 25.88
CA MET A 1 25.20 -14.28 24.46
C MET A 1 25.62 -13.04 23.70
N LYS A 2 26.48 -13.17 22.68
CA LYS A 2 26.78 -12.05 21.76
C LYS A 2 25.49 -11.70 21.00
N PRO A 3 25.21 -10.41 20.73
CA PRO A 3 24.16 -10.05 19.78
C PRO A 3 24.50 -10.70 18.42
N PRO A 4 23.50 -11.14 17.63
CA PRO A 4 23.77 -11.65 16.29
C PRO A 4 24.53 -10.57 15.51
N SER A 5 25.71 -10.92 15.00
CA SER A 5 26.45 -10.06 14.08
C SER A 5 25.53 -9.70 12.93
N ALA A 6 25.46 -8.41 12.57
CA ALA A 6 24.75 -7.95 11.37
C ALA A 6 25.20 -8.81 10.18
N SER A 7 24.35 -9.75 9.76
CA SER A 7 24.63 -10.59 8.60
C SER A 7 24.65 -9.68 7.39
N THR A 8 25.79 -9.58 6.72
CA THR A 8 25.95 -8.81 5.49
C THR A 8 24.88 -9.28 4.50
N LEU A 9 24.06 -8.35 3.99
CA LEU A 9 23.03 -8.70 3.02
C LEU A 9 23.67 -9.19 1.72
N PRO A 10 23.04 -10.14 1.02
CA PRO A 10 23.49 -10.56 -0.30
C PRO A 10 23.61 -9.38 -1.26
N LYS A 11 24.67 -9.36 -2.08
CA LYS A 11 24.95 -8.23 -2.96
C LYS A 11 24.50 -8.48 -4.39
N ILE A 12 23.83 -7.49 -4.98
CA ILE A 12 23.45 -7.46 -6.40
C ILE A 12 24.04 -6.21 -7.05
N ILE A 13 24.79 -6.42 -8.14
CA ILE A 13 25.55 -5.38 -8.82
C ILE A 13 24.86 -5.05 -10.15
N LEU A 14 24.60 -3.76 -10.37
CA LEU A 14 24.00 -3.26 -11.61
C LEU A 14 25.01 -3.15 -12.75
N LYS A 15 24.51 -3.17 -13.99
CA LYS A 15 25.32 -2.84 -15.18
C LYS A 15 25.74 -1.37 -15.13
N PRO A 16 26.88 -1.00 -15.75
CA PRO A 16 27.33 0.39 -15.76
C PRO A 16 26.27 1.34 -16.32
N GLY A 17 25.90 2.37 -15.54
CA GLY A 17 24.96 3.42 -15.95
C GLY A 17 23.49 3.11 -15.66
N GLU A 18 23.14 1.90 -15.21
CA GLU A 18 21.75 1.56 -14.87
C GLU A 18 21.32 2.10 -13.49
N GLU A 19 22.26 2.57 -12.67
CA GLU A 19 21.98 3.27 -11.42
C GLU A 19 21.28 4.62 -11.61
N ASN A 20 21.40 5.23 -12.80
CA ASN A 20 20.91 6.58 -13.07
C ASN A 20 19.41 6.74 -12.79
N ARG A 21 18.59 5.73 -13.12
CA ARG A 21 17.14 5.79 -12.89
C ARG A 21 16.80 5.75 -11.40
N LEU A 22 17.54 4.94 -10.63
CA LEU A 22 17.39 4.85 -9.19
C LEU A 22 17.80 6.15 -8.50
N LEU A 23 18.93 6.73 -8.94
CA LEU A 23 19.42 8.03 -8.46
C LEU A 23 18.43 9.16 -8.78
N ALA A 24 17.76 9.10 -9.93
CA ALA A 24 16.70 10.03 -10.32
C ALA A 24 15.38 9.87 -9.55
N GLY A 25 15.26 8.85 -8.69
CA GLY A 25 14.11 8.68 -7.80
C GLY A 25 13.33 7.38 -7.97
N HIS A 26 13.49 6.67 -9.09
CA HIS A 26 12.67 5.50 -9.38
C HIS A 26 12.95 4.33 -8.40
N PRO A 27 11.93 3.68 -7.84
CA PRO A 27 12.13 2.66 -6.79
C PRO A 27 12.38 1.25 -7.33
N TRP A 28 12.28 1.04 -8.65
CA TRP A 28 12.44 -0.29 -9.25
C TRP A 28 13.72 -0.42 -10.04
N ILE A 29 14.33 -1.60 -9.95
CA ILE A 29 15.40 -2.10 -10.80
C ILE A 29 14.85 -3.32 -11.55
N PHE A 30 15.04 -3.31 -12.86
CA PHE A 30 14.55 -4.36 -13.75
C PHE A 30 15.57 -5.49 -13.92
N SER A 31 15.09 -6.69 -14.25
CA SER A 31 15.95 -7.88 -14.36
C SER A 31 17.07 -7.73 -15.39
N ASN A 32 16.86 -6.97 -16.47
CA ASN A 32 17.86 -6.68 -17.49
C ASN A 32 18.93 -5.66 -17.06
N GLU A 33 18.77 -4.98 -15.93
CA GLU A 33 19.71 -3.99 -15.40
C GLU A 33 20.75 -4.61 -14.48
N ILE A 34 20.54 -5.86 -14.05
CA ILE A 34 21.45 -6.61 -13.19
C ILE A 34 22.62 -7.16 -14.02
N ALA A 35 23.85 -6.96 -13.53
CA ALA A 35 25.06 -7.50 -14.14
C ALA A 35 25.46 -8.85 -13.54
N ARG A 36 25.59 -8.90 -12.21
CA ARG A 36 26.06 -10.07 -11.44
C ARG A 36 25.74 -9.92 -9.96
N GLY A 37 25.95 -10.97 -9.18
CA GLY A 37 25.77 -10.95 -7.73
C GLY A 37 25.29 -12.29 -7.18
N GLU A 38 24.79 -12.28 -5.95
CA GLU A 38 24.11 -13.42 -5.35
C GLU A 38 22.66 -13.46 -5.85
N LEU A 39 22.43 -14.18 -6.95
CA LEU A 39 21.13 -14.21 -7.63
C LEU A 39 20.25 -15.42 -7.26
N ASN A 40 20.84 -16.42 -6.60
CA ASN A 40 20.13 -17.62 -6.14
C ASN A 40 19.54 -17.38 -4.74
N LEU A 41 18.68 -16.38 -4.62
CA LEU A 41 18.00 -16.03 -3.39
C LEU A 41 16.52 -16.36 -3.50
N GLU A 42 15.92 -16.68 -2.37
CA GLU A 42 14.48 -16.89 -2.29
C GLU A 42 13.72 -15.60 -2.65
N PRO A 43 12.60 -15.67 -3.41
CA PRO A 43 11.81 -14.50 -3.74
C PRO A 43 11.37 -13.71 -2.50
N GLY A 44 11.61 -12.41 -2.49
CA GLY A 44 11.31 -11.50 -1.37
C GLY A 44 12.46 -11.33 -0.37
N SER A 45 13.61 -11.96 -0.61
CA SER A 45 14.81 -11.75 0.22
C SER A 45 15.29 -10.30 0.13
N LEU A 46 15.85 -9.78 1.22
CA LEU A 46 16.56 -8.51 1.19
C LEU A 46 17.91 -8.66 0.49
N CYS A 47 18.27 -7.68 -0.34
CA CYS A 47 19.59 -7.57 -0.95
C CYS A 47 20.12 -6.15 -0.82
N CYS A 48 21.45 -6.01 -0.82
CA CYS A 48 22.13 -4.74 -1.03
C CYS A 48 22.38 -4.54 -2.53
N VAL A 49 22.16 -3.32 -3.03
CA VAL A 49 22.35 -2.96 -4.43
C VAL A 49 23.59 -2.10 -4.56
N GLU A 50 24.49 -2.46 -5.48
CA GLU A 50 25.69 -1.69 -5.78
C GLU A 50 25.74 -1.32 -7.27
N ASN A 51 26.36 -0.19 -7.61
CA ASN A 51 26.69 0.12 -9.00
C ASN A 51 27.96 -0.62 -9.45
N SER A 52 28.36 -0.42 -10.72
CA SER A 52 29.54 -1.07 -11.29
C SER A 52 30.88 -0.65 -10.66
N LEU A 53 30.90 0.48 -9.94
CA LEU A 53 32.06 1.00 -9.21
C LEU A 53 32.13 0.50 -7.76
N GLY A 54 31.11 -0.25 -7.29
CA GLY A 54 31.02 -0.76 -5.93
C GLY A 54 30.43 0.24 -4.93
N GLU A 55 29.80 1.31 -5.40
CA GLU A 55 29.10 2.26 -4.54
C GLU A 55 27.74 1.67 -4.13
N ASN A 56 27.42 1.74 -2.84
CA ASN A 56 26.14 1.27 -2.32
C ASN A 56 25.00 2.22 -2.71
N LEU A 57 23.99 1.67 -3.38
CA LEU A 57 22.78 2.36 -3.82
C LEU A 57 21.62 2.19 -2.82
N GLY A 58 21.61 1.12 -2.02
CA GLY A 58 20.63 0.87 -0.98
C GLY A 58 20.22 -0.59 -0.83
N VAL A 59 19.12 -0.81 -0.12
CA VAL A 59 18.52 -2.12 0.16
C VAL A 59 17.14 -2.23 -0.46
N GLY A 60 16.80 -3.41 -0.97
CA GLY A 60 15.49 -3.71 -1.54
C GLY A 60 15.09 -5.16 -1.44
N PHE A 61 13.82 -5.45 -1.76
CA PHE A 61 13.35 -6.82 -1.95
C PHE A 61 13.74 -7.32 -3.34
N TYR A 62 14.43 -8.46 -3.40
CA TYR A 62 14.80 -9.12 -4.63
C TYR A 62 13.82 -10.24 -5.01
N HIS A 63 13.50 -10.35 -6.29
CA HIS A 63 12.71 -11.42 -6.86
C HIS A 63 13.36 -11.94 -8.16
N PRO A 64 13.95 -13.16 -8.18
CA PRO A 64 14.73 -13.64 -9.32
C PRO A 64 13.93 -13.87 -10.60
N HIS A 65 12.62 -14.12 -10.48
CA HIS A 65 11.73 -14.39 -11.63
C HIS A 65 10.79 -13.24 -12.00
N SER A 66 10.97 -12.05 -11.41
CA SER A 66 10.12 -10.88 -11.72
C SER A 66 10.81 -9.96 -12.72
N LEU A 67 10.02 -9.29 -13.57
CA LEU A 67 10.52 -8.21 -14.43
C LEU A 67 11.05 -7.05 -13.57
N ILE A 68 10.34 -6.72 -12.49
CA ILE A 68 10.82 -5.82 -11.44
C ILE A 68 11.63 -6.68 -10.47
N ALA A 69 12.91 -6.85 -10.78
CA ALA A 69 13.78 -7.75 -10.04
C ALA A 69 14.08 -7.23 -8.63
N ILE A 70 14.20 -5.92 -8.44
CA ILE A 70 14.38 -5.33 -7.10
C ILE A 70 13.43 -4.16 -6.90
N ARG A 71 12.71 -4.20 -5.78
CA ARG A 71 11.91 -3.07 -5.25
C ARG A 71 12.68 -2.44 -4.10
N VAL A 72 13.26 -1.26 -4.32
CA VAL A 72 14.12 -0.56 -3.36
C VAL A 72 13.28 -0.01 -2.19
N LEU A 73 13.77 -0.25 -0.98
CA LEU A 73 13.14 0.16 0.29
C LEU A 73 13.82 1.38 0.89
N ALA A 74 15.16 1.38 0.91
CA ALA A 74 15.96 2.43 1.51
C ALA A 74 17.21 2.66 0.66
N LYS A 75 17.56 3.93 0.42
CA LYS A 75 18.73 4.31 -0.40
C LYS A 75 19.95 4.59 0.49
N GLY A 76 21.13 4.26 0.01
CA GLY A 76 22.41 4.60 0.67
C GLY A 76 22.62 3.95 2.04
N VAL A 77 21.99 2.81 2.31
CA VAL A 77 22.15 2.04 3.55
C VAL A 77 22.59 0.61 3.24
N ASP A 78 23.39 0.00 4.12
CA ASP A 78 23.90 -1.38 3.94
C ASP A 78 22.93 -2.46 4.47
N CYS A 79 21.99 -2.06 5.33
CA CYS A 79 20.97 -2.93 5.89
C CYS A 79 19.67 -2.18 6.11
N LEU A 80 18.55 -2.92 6.20
CA LEU A 80 17.26 -2.34 6.53
C LEU A 80 17.18 -2.09 8.04
N PRO A 81 16.94 -0.85 8.51
CA PRO A 81 16.79 -0.57 9.94
C PRO A 81 15.64 -1.36 10.57
N SER A 82 15.79 -1.78 11.84
CA SER A 82 14.78 -2.60 12.53
C SER A 82 13.43 -1.89 12.69
N ASP A 83 13.44 -0.55 12.74
CA ASP A 83 12.27 0.31 12.86
C ASP A 83 11.76 0.84 11.50
N PHE A 84 12.27 0.33 10.37
CA PHE A 84 11.92 0.81 9.03
C PHE A 84 10.41 0.87 8.78
N PHE A 85 9.68 -0.23 9.03
CA PHE A 85 8.23 -0.27 8.82
C PHE A 85 7.47 0.65 9.76
N LEU A 86 7.92 0.79 11.00
CA LEU A 86 7.37 1.75 11.98
C LEU A 86 7.48 3.18 11.44
N ILE A 87 8.67 3.57 10.97
CA ILE A 87 8.91 4.90 10.41
C ILE A 87 8.04 5.12 9.18
N LYS A 88 8.05 4.20 8.21
CA LYS A 88 7.30 4.37 6.96
C LYS A 88 5.79 4.46 7.17
N ILE A 89 5.22 3.63 8.03
CA ILE A 89 3.80 3.67 8.34
C ILE A 89 3.43 4.96 9.08
N LYS A 90 4.28 5.44 10.01
CA LYS A 90 4.07 6.73 10.68
C LYS A 90 4.13 7.91 9.71
N GLU A 91 5.12 7.92 8.81
CA GLU A 91 5.23 8.95 7.76
C GLU A 91 3.97 8.97 6.89
N ALA A 92 3.52 7.79 6.43
CA ALA A 92 2.33 7.66 5.62
C ALA A 92 1.07 8.12 6.37
N LEU A 93 0.89 7.71 7.63
CA LEU A 93 -0.22 8.13 8.49
C LEU A 93 -0.23 9.64 8.72
N GLN A 94 0.90 10.21 9.11
CA GLN A 94 1.02 11.63 9.39
C GLN A 94 0.68 12.47 8.15
N PHE A 95 1.13 12.03 6.97
CA PHE A 95 0.76 12.66 5.71
C PHE A 95 -0.75 12.71 5.50
N ARG A 96 -1.47 11.59 5.73
CA ARG A 96 -2.94 11.55 5.57
C ARG A 96 -3.65 12.35 6.64
N GLN A 97 -3.19 12.33 7.89
CA GLN A 97 -3.77 13.13 8.97
C GLN A 97 -3.68 14.64 8.70
N ASN A 98 -2.59 15.09 8.04
CA ASN A 98 -2.45 16.48 7.60
C ASN A 98 -3.41 16.83 6.46
N LEU A 99 -3.69 15.90 5.54
CA LEU A 99 -4.62 16.13 4.43
C LEU A 99 -6.09 16.03 4.85
N PHE A 100 -6.40 15.08 5.73
CA PHE A 100 -7.77 14.66 6.08
C PHE A 100 -8.00 14.85 7.57
N THR A 101 -7.86 16.10 8.03
CA THR A 101 -7.91 16.44 9.45
C THR A 101 -9.24 16.02 10.09
N GLY A 102 -9.16 15.19 11.14
CA GLY A 102 -10.32 14.72 11.89
C GLY A 102 -11.05 13.52 11.27
N GLU A 103 -10.55 12.99 10.14
CA GLU A 103 -11.08 11.77 9.54
C GLU A 103 -10.20 10.56 9.85
N ARG A 104 -10.81 9.36 9.80
CA ARG A 104 -10.13 8.08 10.03
C ARG A 104 -10.40 7.06 8.93
N SER A 105 -10.93 7.52 7.80
CA SER A 105 -11.32 6.67 6.69
C SER A 105 -10.67 7.17 5.40
N PHE A 106 -9.52 6.58 5.04
CA PHE A 106 -8.73 6.96 3.87
C PHE A 106 -7.73 5.86 3.48
N ARG A 107 -7.09 6.04 2.31
CA ARG A 107 -5.92 5.24 1.94
C ARG A 107 -4.70 5.61 2.77
N LEU A 108 -4.39 4.78 3.76
CA LEU A 108 -3.24 4.94 4.64
C LEU A 108 -1.91 4.72 3.91
N CYS A 109 -1.81 3.66 3.11
CA CYS A 109 -0.58 3.27 2.40
C CYS A 109 -0.89 2.90 0.94
N PHE A 110 -0.06 3.38 0.03
CA PHE A 110 -0.17 3.16 -1.41
C PHE A 110 1.17 2.77 -2.04
N GLY A 111 1.66 1.61 -1.65
CA GLY A 111 2.77 0.93 -2.29
C GLY A 111 4.07 1.73 -2.24
N GLU A 112 4.71 1.80 -3.40
CA GLU A 112 5.94 2.53 -3.66
C GLU A 112 5.89 3.99 -3.26
N SER A 113 4.73 4.66 -3.40
CA SER A 113 4.56 6.07 -3.07
C SER A 113 4.77 6.37 -1.59
N ASP A 114 4.57 5.38 -0.72
CA ASP A 114 4.82 5.46 0.72
C ASP A 114 6.07 4.67 1.16
N GLY A 115 6.90 4.24 0.19
CA GLY A 115 8.12 3.48 0.46
C GLY A 115 7.88 2.04 0.94
N LEU A 116 6.67 1.49 0.76
CA LEU A 116 6.29 0.13 1.12
C LEU A 116 5.80 -0.61 -0.14
N PRO A 117 6.71 -0.96 -1.07
CA PRO A 117 6.38 -1.38 -2.42
C PRO A 117 5.52 -2.65 -2.43
N GLY A 118 4.35 -2.57 -3.06
CA GLY A 118 3.37 -3.65 -3.06
C GLY A 118 2.47 -3.74 -1.82
N LEU A 119 2.52 -2.81 -0.87
CA LEU A 119 1.58 -2.74 0.26
C LEU A 119 0.52 -1.66 0.04
N ILE A 120 -0.75 -2.06 0.01
CA ILE A 120 -1.88 -1.14 0.04
C ILE A 120 -2.60 -1.32 1.37
N LEU A 121 -2.87 -0.22 2.08
CA LEU A 121 -3.66 -0.22 3.30
C LEU A 121 -4.70 0.89 3.23
N ASP A 122 -5.95 0.54 3.48
CA ASP A 122 -7.06 1.47 3.62
C ASP A 122 -7.59 1.37 5.07
N GLU A 123 -7.65 2.50 5.77
CA GLU A 123 -8.25 2.61 7.10
C GLU A 123 -9.75 2.90 6.94
N TYR A 124 -10.56 2.23 7.74
CA TYR A 124 -12.02 2.35 7.80
C TYR A 124 -12.44 2.49 9.26
N GLU A 125 -12.35 3.71 9.79
CA GLU A 125 -12.55 4.00 11.21
C GLU A 125 -11.66 3.13 12.11
N ASP A 126 -12.23 2.11 12.74
CA ASP A 126 -11.52 1.21 13.67
C ASP A 126 -10.93 -0.03 12.98
N TYR A 127 -11.00 -0.14 11.66
CA TYR A 127 -10.57 -1.33 10.91
C TYR A 127 -9.58 -0.98 9.82
N VAL A 128 -8.74 -1.94 9.45
CA VAL A 128 -7.81 -1.80 8.31
C VAL A 128 -8.09 -2.91 7.31
N VAL A 129 -8.19 -2.55 6.03
CA VAL A 129 -8.19 -3.51 4.93
C VAL A 129 -6.90 -3.34 4.14
N GLY A 130 -6.14 -4.42 4.02
CA GLY A 130 -4.85 -4.45 3.34
C GLY A 130 -4.85 -5.31 2.08
N GLN A 131 -3.98 -4.97 1.13
CA GLN A 131 -3.59 -5.84 0.03
C GLN A 131 -2.07 -5.91 -0.03
N ILE A 132 -1.57 -7.13 -0.16
CA ILE A 132 -0.15 -7.42 -0.34
C ILE A 132 0.03 -7.87 -1.79
N LEU A 133 0.89 -7.18 -2.52
CA LEU A 133 1.16 -7.39 -3.94
C LEU A 133 2.63 -7.66 -4.23
N SER A 134 3.46 -7.80 -3.20
CA SER A 134 4.84 -8.24 -3.34
C SER A 134 5.19 -9.30 -2.30
N VAL A 135 5.94 -10.31 -2.71
CA VAL A 135 6.42 -11.38 -1.82
C VAL A 135 7.34 -10.87 -0.72
N GLY A 136 8.04 -9.76 -0.97
CA GLY A 136 8.85 -9.09 0.06
C GLY A 136 7.99 -8.59 1.22
N ILE A 137 6.90 -7.88 0.92
CA ILE A 137 5.94 -7.44 1.95
C ILE A 137 5.27 -8.63 2.65
N GLU A 138 4.90 -9.68 1.92
CA GLU A 138 4.31 -10.89 2.50
C GLU A 138 5.22 -11.50 3.57
N ARG A 139 6.54 -11.60 3.31
CA ARG A 139 7.52 -12.11 4.28
C ARG A 139 7.63 -11.27 5.56
N PHE A 140 7.45 -9.97 5.44
CA PHE A 140 7.54 -9.02 6.56
C PHE A 140 6.17 -8.69 7.16
N TRP A 141 5.11 -9.41 6.77
CA TRP A 141 3.75 -9.11 7.20
C TRP A 141 3.59 -9.10 8.72
N ASP A 142 4.15 -10.06 9.44
CA ASP A 142 3.98 -10.14 10.90
C ASP A 142 4.56 -8.90 11.60
N GLN A 143 5.71 -8.39 11.12
CA GLN A 143 6.30 -7.15 11.62
C GLN A 143 5.44 -5.93 11.28
N ILE A 144 4.95 -5.84 10.04
CA ILE A 144 4.04 -4.77 9.59
C ILE A 144 2.74 -4.79 10.40
N GLN A 145 2.16 -5.96 10.61
CA GLN A 145 0.94 -6.15 11.40
C GLN A 145 1.14 -5.68 12.84
N SER A 146 2.26 -6.03 13.48
CA SER A 146 2.57 -5.54 14.83
C SER A 146 2.61 -4.00 14.86
N VAL A 147 3.30 -3.39 13.89
CA VAL A 147 3.37 -1.92 13.77
C VAL A 147 1.98 -1.29 13.59
N LEU A 148 1.12 -1.88 12.76
CA LEU A 148 -0.25 -1.39 12.56
C LEU A 148 -1.07 -1.49 13.84
N VAL A 149 -0.94 -2.58 14.59
CA VAL A 149 -1.62 -2.75 15.87
C VAL A 149 -1.14 -1.72 16.89
N ASP A 150 0.17 -1.47 16.96
CA ASP A 150 0.76 -0.53 17.91
C ASP A 150 0.40 0.93 17.60
N ILE A 151 0.35 1.32 16.32
CA ILE A 151 0.08 2.71 15.93
C ILE A 151 -1.43 3.02 15.92
N LEU A 152 -2.24 2.13 15.35
CA LEU A 152 -3.65 2.42 15.05
C LEU A 152 -4.62 1.84 16.08
N ALA A 153 -4.19 0.85 16.87
CA ALA A 153 -5.04 0.07 17.77
C ALA A 153 -6.37 -0.39 17.11
N PRO A 154 -6.33 -1.01 15.91
CA PRO A 154 -7.54 -1.36 15.18
C PRO A 154 -8.27 -2.52 15.87
N LYS A 155 -9.59 -2.57 15.74
CA LYS A 155 -10.43 -3.71 16.17
C LYS A 155 -10.24 -4.94 15.29
N GLY A 156 -9.78 -4.75 14.05
CA GLY A 156 -9.42 -5.85 13.16
C GLY A 156 -8.67 -5.40 11.91
N ILE A 157 -7.90 -6.34 11.35
CA ILE A 157 -7.20 -6.17 10.07
C ILE A 157 -7.64 -7.30 9.13
N PHE A 158 -8.15 -6.94 7.96
CA PHE A 158 -8.51 -7.87 6.90
C PHE A 158 -7.50 -7.78 5.75
N LEU A 159 -6.93 -8.91 5.35
CA LEU A 159 -6.14 -8.98 4.13
C LEU A 159 -7.01 -9.47 2.99
N ARG A 160 -7.16 -8.62 1.98
CA ARG A 160 -7.89 -8.90 0.76
C ARG A 160 -6.91 -9.13 -0.38
N ASN A 161 -6.32 -10.31 -0.37
CA ASN A 161 -5.28 -10.74 -1.28
C ASN A 161 -5.88 -11.53 -2.48
N ASP A 162 -7.01 -11.06 -3.02
CA ASP A 162 -7.71 -11.63 -4.17
C ASP A 162 -7.29 -11.02 -5.52
N ASN A 163 -6.30 -10.12 -5.52
CA ASN A 163 -5.79 -9.45 -6.72
C ASN A 163 -4.87 -10.38 -7.54
N GLU A 164 -5.22 -10.61 -8.81
CA GLU A 164 -4.48 -11.48 -9.74
C GLU A 164 -3.00 -11.11 -9.90
N MET A 165 -2.61 -9.85 -9.67
CA MET A 165 -1.20 -9.42 -9.71
C MET A 165 -0.32 -10.17 -8.71
N ARG A 166 -0.88 -10.74 -7.63
CA ARG A 166 -0.15 -11.60 -6.69
C ARG A 166 0.47 -12.82 -7.36
N ARG A 167 -0.15 -13.36 -8.40
CA ARG A 167 0.39 -14.51 -9.14
C ARG A 167 1.71 -14.18 -9.84
N LEU A 168 1.92 -12.92 -10.24
CA LEU A 168 3.19 -12.48 -10.83
C LEU A 168 4.35 -12.53 -9.82
N GLU A 169 4.04 -12.51 -8.53
CA GLU A 169 5.01 -12.62 -7.43
C GLU A 169 4.98 -14.03 -6.80
N GLY A 170 4.33 -15.00 -7.45
CA GLY A 170 4.23 -16.38 -6.98
C GLY A 170 3.37 -16.57 -5.73
N LEU A 171 2.53 -15.59 -5.39
CA LEU A 171 1.70 -15.62 -4.18
C LEU A 171 0.32 -16.23 -4.46
N SER A 172 -0.22 -16.93 -3.46
CA SER A 172 -1.60 -17.43 -3.49
C SER A 172 -2.60 -16.28 -3.42
N LEU A 173 -3.76 -16.48 -4.05
CA LEU A 173 -4.91 -15.61 -3.87
C LEU A 173 -5.70 -16.09 -2.66
N GLU A 174 -5.83 -15.25 -1.65
CA GLU A 174 -6.56 -15.56 -0.44
C GLU A 174 -7.16 -14.29 0.17
N SER A 175 -8.25 -14.42 0.92
CA SER A 175 -8.74 -13.32 1.74
C SER A 175 -8.95 -13.84 3.14
N ARG A 176 -8.38 -13.16 4.14
CA ARG A 176 -8.36 -13.64 5.53
C ARG A 176 -8.38 -12.50 6.54
N VAL A 177 -8.95 -12.78 7.70
CA VAL A 177 -8.76 -11.94 8.88
C VAL A 177 -7.33 -12.15 9.38
N ALA A 178 -6.53 -11.10 9.41
CA ALA A 178 -5.15 -11.13 9.85
C ALA A 178 -5.00 -10.79 11.34
N TYR A 179 -5.90 -9.96 11.87
CA TYR A 179 -5.93 -9.58 13.28
C TYR A 179 -7.36 -9.27 13.74
N GLY A 180 -7.68 -9.59 15.00
CA GLY A 180 -8.94 -9.22 15.64
C GLY A 180 -10.18 -9.82 14.96
N SER A 181 -11.23 -9.02 14.85
CA SER A 181 -12.50 -9.40 14.23
C SER A 181 -12.95 -8.35 13.23
N ILE A 182 -13.54 -8.78 12.12
CA ILE A 182 -14.00 -7.90 11.04
C ILE A 182 -15.52 -7.99 10.92
N PRO A 183 -16.27 -6.87 11.04
CA PRO A 183 -17.69 -6.87 10.77
C PRO A 183 -17.96 -6.98 9.26
N GLU A 184 -19.15 -7.42 8.88
CA GLU A 184 -19.55 -7.47 7.47
C GLU A 184 -19.51 -6.07 6.83
N ARG A 185 -19.98 -5.07 7.59
CA ARG A 185 -20.07 -3.68 7.15
C ARG A 185 -19.62 -2.73 8.27
N VAL A 186 -19.09 -1.59 7.87
CA VAL A 186 -18.71 -0.49 8.76
C VAL A 186 -19.31 0.81 8.23
N GLN A 187 -19.72 1.68 9.14
CA GLN A 187 -20.09 3.04 8.78
C GLN A 187 -18.83 3.90 8.79
N ILE A 188 -18.57 4.62 7.70
CA ILE A 188 -17.47 5.58 7.59
C ILE A 188 -18.00 6.99 7.29
N SER A 189 -17.19 8.00 7.61
CA SER A 189 -17.42 9.38 7.20
C SER A 189 -16.35 9.82 6.21
N GLU A 190 -16.76 10.48 5.12
CA GLU A 190 -15.85 11.25 4.26
C GLU A 190 -16.53 12.58 3.92
N GLU A 191 -15.88 13.68 4.30
CA GLU A 191 -16.29 15.05 3.97
C GLU A 191 -17.75 15.34 4.36
N GLY A 192 -18.10 14.85 5.55
CA GLY A 192 -19.42 14.95 6.18
C GLY A 192 -20.48 14.00 5.62
N VAL A 193 -20.21 13.21 4.59
CA VAL A 193 -21.15 12.19 4.08
C VAL A 193 -20.87 10.87 4.78
N GLN A 194 -21.93 10.19 5.22
CA GLN A 194 -21.85 8.88 5.88
C GLN A 194 -22.12 7.77 4.87
N TYR A 195 -21.31 6.72 4.90
CA TYR A 195 -21.43 5.57 4.01
C TYR A 195 -21.41 4.28 4.82
N ILE A 196 -22.20 3.29 4.42
CA ILE A 196 -22.09 1.93 4.94
C ILE A 196 -21.31 1.12 3.91
N VAL A 197 -20.09 0.72 4.28
CA VAL A 197 -19.15 0.04 3.40
C VAL A 197 -19.00 -1.42 3.80
N PRO A 198 -19.09 -2.38 2.87
CA PRO A 198 -18.79 -3.76 3.18
C PRO A 198 -17.28 -4.02 3.17
N LEU A 199 -16.75 -4.64 4.22
CA LEU A 199 -15.31 -4.87 4.39
C LEU A 199 -14.84 -6.20 3.79
N MET A 200 -15.67 -7.24 3.84
CA MET A 200 -15.32 -8.59 3.38
C MET A 200 -15.84 -8.91 1.96
N GLY A 201 -16.92 -8.28 1.52
CA GLY A 201 -17.53 -8.52 0.21
C GLY A 201 -17.78 -7.21 -0.53
N GLY A 202 -17.10 -6.95 -1.64
CA GLY A 202 -17.23 -5.70 -2.40
C GLY A 202 -16.20 -5.61 -3.53
N GLN A 203 -16.05 -4.46 -4.18
CA GLN A 203 -14.94 -4.23 -5.14
C GLN A 203 -13.73 -3.58 -4.44
N LYS A 204 -12.51 -3.78 -4.99
CA LYS A 204 -11.22 -3.28 -4.47
C LYS A 204 -10.98 -3.67 -3.00
N THR A 205 -10.99 -2.72 -2.07
CA THR A 205 -10.81 -2.91 -0.62
C THR A 205 -12.09 -2.61 0.17
N GLY A 206 -13.19 -2.30 -0.52
CA GLY A 206 -14.47 -1.94 0.09
C GLY A 206 -15.01 -0.59 -0.40
N PHE A 207 -14.16 0.44 -0.53
CA PHE A 207 -14.55 1.80 -0.93
C PHE A 207 -13.52 2.45 -1.86
N TYR A 208 -13.98 3.36 -2.71
CA TYR A 208 -13.14 4.09 -3.68
C TYR A 208 -12.69 5.43 -3.09
N PHE A 209 -11.66 5.40 -2.24
CA PHE A 209 -11.03 6.62 -1.69
C PHE A 209 -10.37 7.47 -2.77
N ASP A 210 -9.93 6.88 -3.87
CA ASP A 210 -9.37 7.58 -5.04
C ASP A 210 -10.37 8.52 -5.73
N GLN A 211 -11.67 8.34 -5.51
CA GLN A 211 -12.75 9.17 -6.05
C GLN A 211 -13.19 10.31 -5.10
N ARG A 212 -12.54 10.48 -3.95
CA ARG A 212 -12.88 11.51 -2.94
C ARG A 212 -12.98 12.90 -3.54
N GLU A 213 -11.89 13.38 -4.14
CA GLU A 213 -11.82 14.74 -4.70
C GLU A 213 -12.83 14.95 -5.82
N ASN A 214 -13.09 13.92 -6.63
CA ASN A 214 -14.09 13.99 -7.68
C ASN A 214 -15.52 14.12 -7.10
N ARG A 215 -15.83 13.41 -6.00
CA ARG A 215 -17.10 13.56 -5.29
C ARG A 215 -17.27 14.96 -4.74
N ILE A 216 -16.22 15.54 -4.15
CA ILE A 216 -16.23 16.91 -3.61
C ILE A 216 -16.42 17.93 -4.73
N PHE A 217 -15.62 17.80 -5.80
CA PHE A 217 -15.63 18.70 -6.94
C PHE A 217 -17.02 18.84 -7.57
N LEU A 218 -17.79 17.75 -7.62
CA LEU A 218 -19.12 17.76 -8.22
C LEU A 218 -20.22 18.41 -7.36
N ARG A 219 -19.98 18.64 -6.06
CA ARG A 219 -21.01 19.14 -5.12
C ARG A 219 -21.74 20.40 -5.58
N PRO A 220 -21.08 21.45 -6.10
CA PRO A 220 -21.75 22.67 -6.53
C PRO A 220 -22.71 22.47 -7.71
N TYR A 221 -22.55 21.38 -8.47
CA TYR A 221 -23.34 21.11 -9.68
C TYR A 221 -24.66 20.41 -9.39
N PHE A 222 -24.90 19.90 -8.17
CA PHE A 222 -26.09 19.12 -7.85
C PHE A 222 -27.33 19.95 -7.54
N ASN A 223 -27.16 21.18 -7.05
CA ASN A 223 -28.25 22.01 -6.53
C ASN A 223 -29.43 22.15 -7.52
N LYS A 224 -30.63 21.72 -7.09
CA LYS A 224 -31.90 21.71 -7.84
C LYS A 224 -31.80 20.99 -9.19
N ARG A 225 -30.99 19.94 -9.27
CA ARG A 225 -30.89 19.09 -10.47
C ARG A 225 -31.35 17.67 -10.21
N LYS A 226 -31.74 17.02 -11.29
CA LYS A 226 -31.97 15.58 -11.35
C LYS A 226 -30.65 14.89 -11.71
N VAL A 227 -30.23 13.91 -10.93
CA VAL A 227 -28.91 13.26 -11.04
C VAL A 227 -29.09 11.77 -11.26
N LEU A 228 -28.37 11.21 -12.24
CA LEU A 228 -28.29 9.77 -12.49
C LEU A 228 -26.84 9.32 -12.27
N ASP A 229 -26.62 8.48 -11.27
CA ASP A 229 -25.32 7.88 -10.91
C ASP A 229 -25.24 6.47 -11.51
N LEU A 230 -24.59 6.33 -12.67
CA LEU A 230 -24.41 5.02 -13.31
C LEU A 230 -23.18 4.31 -12.76
N HIS A 231 -23.28 2.99 -12.56
CA HIS A 231 -22.24 2.20 -11.88
C HIS A 231 -21.97 2.67 -10.45
N CYS A 232 -23.05 3.05 -9.75
CA CYS A 232 -23.04 3.75 -8.47
C CYS A 232 -22.33 3.00 -7.32
N TYR A 233 -22.19 1.67 -7.42
CA TYR A 233 -21.62 0.80 -6.38
C TYR A 233 -22.32 0.98 -5.03
N VAL A 234 -21.68 1.60 -4.02
CA VAL A 234 -22.30 1.94 -2.74
C VAL A 234 -23.06 3.28 -2.76
N GLY A 235 -23.26 3.84 -3.96
CA GLY A 235 -23.97 5.11 -4.18
C GLY A 235 -23.16 6.34 -3.75
N ALA A 236 -21.83 6.31 -3.82
CA ALA A 236 -21.03 7.36 -3.21
C ALA A 236 -21.23 8.74 -3.88
N PHE A 237 -21.40 8.77 -5.20
CA PHE A 237 -21.75 10.01 -5.92
C PHE A 237 -23.22 10.39 -5.70
N ALA A 238 -24.14 9.41 -5.77
CA ALA A 238 -25.57 9.62 -5.48
C ALA A 238 -25.81 10.22 -4.08
N LEU A 239 -25.11 9.74 -3.04
CA LEU A 239 -25.22 10.26 -1.68
C LEU A 239 -24.68 11.69 -1.55
N ASN A 240 -23.59 12.02 -2.27
CA ASN A 240 -23.14 13.40 -2.36
C ASN A 240 -24.18 14.27 -3.07
N ALA A 241 -24.74 13.81 -4.20
CA ALA A 241 -25.78 14.53 -4.91
C ALA A 241 -26.99 14.84 -4.02
N ALA A 242 -27.52 13.82 -3.34
CA ALA A 242 -28.65 13.96 -2.43
C ALA A 242 -28.34 14.94 -1.28
N LYS A 243 -27.16 14.83 -0.66
CA LYS A 243 -26.78 15.71 0.46
C LYS A 243 -26.60 17.16 0.03
N PHE A 244 -26.05 17.41 -1.16
CA PHE A 244 -25.68 18.74 -1.64
C PHE A 244 -26.70 19.35 -2.60
N GLY A 245 -27.97 18.97 -2.46
CA GLY A 245 -29.11 19.72 -2.97
C GLY A 245 -29.68 19.25 -4.31
N ALA A 246 -29.38 18.04 -4.77
CA ALA A 246 -30.11 17.43 -5.88
C ALA A 246 -31.61 17.36 -5.56
N GLU A 247 -32.44 17.60 -6.57
CA GLU A 247 -33.91 17.48 -6.50
C GLU A 247 -34.33 16.00 -6.50
N GLU A 248 -33.66 15.20 -7.33
CA GLU A 248 -33.95 13.78 -7.51
C GLU A 248 -32.66 13.05 -7.87
N VAL A 249 -32.44 11.87 -7.30
CA VAL A 249 -31.23 11.07 -7.53
C VAL A 249 -31.63 9.63 -7.82
N TRP A 250 -31.12 9.09 -8.93
CA TRP A 250 -31.18 7.66 -9.23
C TRP A 250 -29.76 7.10 -9.26
N GLY A 251 -29.59 5.90 -8.70
CA GLY A 251 -28.33 5.15 -8.71
C GLY A 251 -28.62 3.67 -8.93
#